data_AF-A0A0Q9YWY9-F1
#
_entry.id   AF-A0A0Q9YWY9-F1
#
_cell.length_a   1.000
_cell.length_b   1.000
_cell.length_c   1.000
_cell.angle_alpha   90.00
_cell.angle_beta   90.00
_cell.angle_gamma   90.00
#
_symmetry.space_group_name_H-M   'P 1'
#
loop_
_entity.id
_entity.type
_entity.pdbx_description
1 polymer ?
#
loop_
_entity_poly.entity_id
_entity_poly.type
_entity_poly.pdbx_seq_one_letter_code
_entity_poly.pdbx_strand_id
1 'polypeptide(L)'
;MKLGPEHSEKIAECGPSSAQIALGMPEIVATILHHYPRYGLRGQNNLATVSTVWHQVIKECHLQDEPTFEKLITDCLKCPEGVIHILRNDTLLPYLSERQVLRLISCHREFAIYLLENDVISVNSQNLLTLTKYHPQVAMHLLSNPQWLQRIRDYVCFFGCQHHEIAEYILDNNIRTGDDELDHRADLKRLADSSLIIARRLLNDPVIFEDLTEPNLKGPLVLYKHLELLIELSKTNESFAFLYSLNVEINTPEDFINHFETLCSFGLSEQEVKVLGDYHPEIAMKFLQNETLCQRFLGANAQFMINHWAKLHEAVAMHILKANNVNDVELADLCKRHPVAAKYVINTPHLCNRLCMSYYGNFFSTQNEELAIDILKTETFHPKLHGTALLYLASNDPKAAKMILTTNKFCRKLTEANVRYICNQHLHIVRKILNTQSLRELVEPADLAILKAMDRQIIIKPLLFGASKQAKGWDLKANKPSEGAKINVVTKCSC
;
A
#
# COMPACT_ATOMS: atom_id res chain seq x y z
N MET A 1 36.77 59.11 -36.13
CA MET A 1 36.66 57.65 -35.89
C MET A 1 35.84 57.07 -37.03
N LYS A 2 36.46 56.21 -37.86
CA LYS A 2 35.81 55.56 -39.01
C LYS A 2 35.01 54.35 -38.50
N LEU A 3 33.76 54.22 -38.94
CA LEU A 3 32.93 53.03 -38.81
C LEU A 3 33.61 51.86 -39.54
N GLY A 4 33.81 50.74 -38.83
CA GLY A 4 34.24 49.47 -39.40
C GLY A 4 33.07 48.73 -40.08
N PRO A 5 33.35 47.82 -41.02
CA PRO A 5 32.34 47.20 -41.86
C PRO A 5 31.49 46.17 -41.10
N GLU A 6 30.21 46.11 -41.47
CA GLU A 6 29.25 45.12 -41.02
C GLU A 6 29.65 43.71 -41.49
N HIS A 7 30.10 42.88 -40.56
CA HIS A 7 30.13 41.43 -40.76
C HIS A 7 28.72 40.87 -40.57
N SER A 8 27.93 40.89 -41.65
CA SER A 8 26.76 40.04 -41.82
C SER A 8 27.22 38.59 -42.01
N GLU A 9 27.44 37.85 -40.93
CA GLU A 9 27.46 36.39 -40.98
C GLU A 9 26.06 35.91 -41.38
N LYS A 10 25.93 35.40 -42.61
CA LYS A 10 24.77 34.60 -43.01
C LYS A 10 24.73 33.35 -42.14
N ILE A 11 23.88 33.35 -41.12
CA ILE A 11 23.46 32.12 -40.45
C ILE A 11 22.76 31.27 -41.52
N ALA A 12 23.39 30.18 -41.92
CA ALA A 12 22.75 29.19 -42.78
C ALA A 12 21.57 28.61 -41.99
N GLU A 13 20.34 28.89 -42.43
CA GLU A 13 19.14 28.23 -41.94
C GLU A 13 19.24 26.74 -42.30
N CYS A 14 19.80 25.96 -41.37
CA CYS A 14 19.77 24.51 -41.45
C CYS A 14 18.32 24.09 -41.26
N GLY A 15 17.70 23.55 -42.31
CA GLY A 15 16.32 23.07 -42.25
C GLY A 15 16.13 22.07 -41.11
N PRO A 16 14.91 21.96 -40.55
CA PRO A 16 14.66 21.09 -39.41
C PRO A 16 15.04 19.65 -39.74
N SER A 17 15.78 19.02 -38.84
CA SER A 17 16.20 17.63 -39.04
C SER A 17 14.98 16.71 -39.10
N SER A 18 15.10 15.55 -39.76
CA SER A 18 14.03 14.55 -39.79
C SER A 18 13.56 14.14 -38.38
N ALA A 19 14.45 14.20 -37.39
CA ALA A 19 14.12 14.00 -35.98
C ALA A 19 13.26 15.15 -35.41
N GLN A 20 13.57 16.41 -35.71
CA GLN A 20 12.74 17.55 -35.30
C GLN A 20 11.34 17.51 -35.93
N ILE A 21 11.24 17.09 -37.19
CA ILE A 21 9.97 16.91 -37.88
C ILE A 21 9.15 15.80 -37.19
N ALA A 22 9.77 14.65 -36.91
CA ALA A 22 9.11 13.53 -36.23
C ALA A 22 8.65 13.87 -34.80
N LEU A 23 9.45 14.61 -34.03
CA LEU A 23 9.08 15.06 -32.68
C LEU A 23 8.02 16.19 -32.67
N GLY A 24 7.64 16.70 -33.86
CA GLY A 24 6.51 17.60 -34.05
C GLY A 24 5.19 16.90 -34.40
N MET A 25 5.19 15.57 -34.58
CA MET A 25 3.99 14.78 -34.92
C MET A 25 3.26 14.31 -33.65
N PRO A 26 1.99 14.68 -33.42
CA PRO A 26 1.26 14.33 -32.22
C PRO A 26 1.20 12.81 -31.92
N GLU A 27 1.06 11.98 -32.94
CA GLU A 27 0.95 10.52 -32.81
C GLU A 27 2.25 9.90 -32.29
N ILE A 28 3.38 10.35 -32.84
CA ILE A 28 4.72 9.90 -32.42
C ILE A 28 4.97 10.36 -30.98
N VAL A 29 4.63 11.62 -30.66
CA VAL A 29 4.76 12.16 -29.31
C VAL A 29 3.87 11.40 -28.32
N ALA A 30 2.64 11.03 -28.70
CA ALA A 30 1.74 10.25 -27.86
C ALA A 30 2.31 8.85 -27.59
N THR A 31 2.86 8.17 -28.60
CA THR A 31 3.56 6.90 -28.43
C THR A 31 4.76 7.04 -27.51
N ILE A 32 5.59 8.08 -27.68
CA ILE A 32 6.73 8.34 -26.79
C ILE A 32 6.24 8.52 -25.35
N LEU A 33 5.22 9.36 -25.13
CA LEU A 33 4.66 9.64 -23.80
C LEU A 33 4.05 8.41 -23.14
N HIS A 34 3.50 7.47 -23.91
CA HIS A 34 2.96 6.21 -23.39
C HIS A 34 4.06 5.29 -22.82
N HIS A 35 5.28 5.39 -23.36
CA HIS A 35 6.45 4.65 -22.90
C HIS A 35 7.38 5.46 -22.00
N TYR A 36 7.12 6.76 -21.84
CA TYR A 36 7.96 7.65 -21.08
C TYR A 36 7.63 7.57 -19.58
N PRO A 37 8.63 7.44 -18.70
CA PRO A 37 8.38 7.38 -17.27
C PRO A 37 7.72 8.65 -16.76
N ARG A 38 6.60 8.52 -16.02
CA ARG A 38 5.80 9.69 -15.58
C ARG A 38 6.58 10.68 -14.70
N TYR A 39 7.62 10.24 -14.01
CA TYR A 39 8.45 11.16 -13.22
C TYR A 39 9.18 12.19 -14.09
N GLY A 40 9.54 11.87 -15.34
CA GLY A 40 10.20 12.82 -16.23
C GLY A 40 9.24 13.85 -16.84
N LEU A 41 7.92 13.68 -16.68
CA LEU A 41 6.94 14.73 -16.96
C LEU A 41 7.03 15.87 -15.93
N ARG A 42 7.81 15.72 -14.85
CA ARG A 42 8.01 16.74 -13.82
C ARG A 42 9.50 16.93 -13.49
N GLY A 43 9.91 18.18 -13.23
CA GLY A 43 11.29 18.54 -12.90
C GLY A 43 11.89 19.54 -13.90
N GLN A 44 13.22 19.75 -13.82
CA GLN A 44 13.94 20.70 -14.70
C GLN A 44 13.86 20.34 -16.20
N ASN A 45 13.52 19.09 -16.55
CA ASN A 45 13.34 18.59 -17.91
C ASN A 45 11.86 18.34 -18.24
N ASN A 46 10.95 19.21 -17.78
CA ASN A 46 9.52 19.04 -18.00
C ASN A 46 9.20 18.92 -19.51
N LEU A 47 8.72 17.75 -19.94
CA LEU A 47 8.37 17.52 -21.34
C LEU A 47 7.28 18.48 -21.86
N ALA A 48 6.47 19.06 -20.97
CA ALA A 48 5.48 20.07 -21.33
C ALA A 48 6.10 21.41 -21.77
N THR A 49 7.41 21.60 -21.60
CA THR A 49 8.14 22.80 -22.07
C THR A 49 8.96 22.54 -23.33
N VAL A 50 8.91 21.33 -23.91
CA VAL A 50 9.66 20.98 -25.13
C VAL A 50 9.09 21.67 -26.36
N SER A 51 7.76 21.67 -26.52
CA SER A 51 7.05 22.41 -27.56
C SER A 51 5.54 22.49 -27.26
N THR A 52 4.82 23.31 -28.02
CA THR A 52 3.35 23.40 -27.96
C THR A 52 2.67 22.08 -28.30
N VAL A 53 3.22 21.31 -29.27
CA VAL A 53 2.72 19.98 -29.65
C VAL A 53 2.81 19.02 -28.46
N TRP A 54 3.96 18.96 -27.80
CA TRP A 54 4.15 18.10 -26.63
C TRP A 54 3.22 18.50 -25.49
N HIS A 55 3.07 19.80 -25.22
CA HIS A 55 2.15 20.30 -24.22
C HIS A 55 0.71 19.86 -24.49
N GLN A 56 0.27 19.96 -25.75
CA GLN A 56 -1.07 19.60 -26.17
C GLN A 56 -1.33 18.09 -26.07
N VAL A 57 -0.39 17.26 -26.55
CA VAL A 57 -0.51 15.80 -26.46
C VAL A 57 -0.50 15.33 -24.99
N ILE A 58 0.32 15.92 -24.12
CA ILE A 58 0.31 15.62 -22.68
C ILE A 58 -1.06 15.91 -22.06
N LYS A 59 -1.72 17.00 -22.49
CA LYS A 59 -3.07 17.37 -22.05
C LYS A 59 -4.13 16.38 -22.56
N GLU A 60 -4.05 15.99 -23.83
CA GLU A 60 -4.97 15.06 -24.51
C GLU A 60 -4.83 13.62 -24.00
N CYS A 61 -3.62 13.17 -23.66
CA CYS A 61 -3.37 11.85 -23.07
C CYS A 61 -3.77 11.74 -21.58
N HIS A 62 -4.44 12.75 -21.01
CA HIS A 62 -4.82 12.80 -19.58
C HIS A 62 -3.63 12.57 -18.61
N LEU A 63 -2.40 12.91 -19.03
CA LEU A 63 -1.20 12.78 -18.21
C LEU A 63 -1.04 13.95 -17.19
N GLN A 64 -2.04 14.84 -17.13
CA GLN A 64 -2.14 15.98 -16.21
C GLN A 64 -2.50 15.55 -14.77
N ASP A 65 -3.13 14.39 -14.59
CA ASP A 65 -3.46 13.87 -13.26
C ASP A 65 -2.18 13.75 -12.41
N GLU A 66 -2.25 14.18 -11.14
CA GLU A 66 -1.11 14.09 -10.24
C GLU A 66 -0.70 12.62 -10.07
N PRO A 67 0.48 12.19 -10.57
CA PRO A 67 0.86 10.79 -10.52
C PRO A 67 1.00 10.37 -9.06
N THR A 68 0.24 9.37 -8.65
CA THR A 68 0.39 8.78 -7.31
C THR A 68 1.72 8.04 -7.25
N PHE A 69 2.27 7.91 -6.05
CA PHE A 69 3.48 7.11 -5.85
C PHE A 69 3.29 5.64 -6.28
N GLU A 70 2.07 5.09 -6.17
CA GLU A 70 1.75 3.74 -6.68
C GLU A 70 1.83 3.62 -8.19
N LYS A 71 1.41 4.66 -8.94
CA LYS A 71 1.60 4.69 -10.41
C LYS A 71 3.08 4.72 -10.76
N LEU A 72 3.89 5.48 -10.01
CA LEU A 72 5.35 5.50 -10.18
C LEU A 72 5.97 4.12 -9.96
N ILE A 73 5.57 3.41 -8.90
CA ILE A 73 6.02 2.04 -8.64
C ILE A 73 5.62 1.11 -9.79
N THR A 74 4.38 1.21 -10.28
CA THR A 74 3.90 0.40 -11.40
C THR A 74 4.74 0.64 -12.66
N ASP A 75 5.12 1.88 -12.94
CA ASP A 75 5.98 2.24 -14.06
C ASP A 75 7.41 1.68 -13.87
N CYS A 76 7.96 1.78 -12.65
CA CYS A 76 9.28 1.23 -12.32
C CYS A 76 9.32 -0.31 -12.37
N LEU A 77 8.21 -1.01 -12.11
CA LEU A 77 8.14 -2.46 -12.28
C LEU A 77 8.15 -2.87 -13.77
N LYS A 78 7.64 -2.01 -14.67
CA LYS A 78 7.71 -2.21 -16.12
C LYS A 78 9.06 -1.83 -16.71
N CYS A 79 9.70 -0.79 -16.17
CA CYS A 79 11.02 -0.31 -16.57
C CYS A 79 11.89 -0.05 -15.31
N PRO A 80 12.59 -1.08 -14.81
CA PRO A 80 13.42 -0.99 -13.61
C PRO A 80 14.49 0.10 -13.66
N GLU A 81 15.00 0.41 -14.85
CA GLU A 81 15.99 1.47 -15.08
C GLU A 81 15.48 2.86 -14.64
N GLY A 82 14.15 3.05 -14.66
CA GLY A 82 13.51 4.26 -14.16
C GLY A 82 13.87 4.56 -12.70
N VAL A 83 14.10 3.54 -11.88
CA VAL A 83 14.55 3.67 -10.49
C VAL A 83 15.88 4.43 -10.42
N ILE A 84 16.85 4.02 -11.24
CA ILE A 84 18.19 4.62 -11.26
C ILE A 84 18.11 6.09 -11.67
N HIS A 85 17.31 6.40 -12.69
CA HIS A 85 17.10 7.79 -13.12
C HIS A 85 16.48 8.67 -12.03
N ILE A 86 15.50 8.16 -11.29
CA ILE A 86 14.88 8.88 -10.16
C ILE A 86 15.92 9.13 -9.07
N LEU A 87 16.68 8.10 -8.68
CA LEU A 87 17.65 8.19 -7.59
C LEU A 87 18.88 9.05 -7.94
N ARG A 88 19.18 9.23 -9.22
CA ARG A 88 20.21 10.17 -9.71
C ARG A 88 19.78 11.64 -9.60
N ASN A 89 18.49 11.91 -9.56
CA ASN A 89 17.97 13.27 -9.67
C ASN A 89 17.97 13.97 -8.31
N ASP A 90 18.99 14.80 -8.08
CA ASP A 90 19.17 15.58 -6.85
C ASP A 90 17.98 16.52 -6.54
N THR A 91 17.18 16.88 -7.55
CA THR A 91 16.00 17.72 -7.34
C THR A 91 14.78 16.94 -6.82
N LEU A 92 14.71 15.63 -7.10
CA LEU A 92 13.60 14.77 -6.67
C LEU A 92 13.84 14.15 -5.29
N LEU A 93 15.09 13.83 -4.97
CA LEU A 93 15.46 13.17 -3.70
C LEU A 93 14.86 13.86 -2.46
N PRO A 94 14.88 15.21 -2.31
CA PRO A 94 14.30 15.87 -1.15
C PRO A 94 12.79 15.61 -0.96
N TYR A 95 12.08 15.19 -1.99
CA TYR A 95 10.64 14.92 -1.90
C TYR A 95 10.32 13.45 -1.60
N LEU A 96 11.33 12.58 -1.51
CA LEU A 96 11.17 11.16 -1.23
C LEU A 96 11.48 10.85 0.23
N SER A 97 10.56 10.14 0.88
CA SER A 97 10.81 9.51 2.17
C SER A 97 11.72 8.28 2.03
N GLU A 98 12.35 7.87 3.12
CA GLU A 98 13.18 6.66 3.18
C GLU A 98 12.42 5.40 2.73
N ARG A 99 11.17 5.24 3.19
CA ARG A 99 10.30 4.13 2.79
C ARG A 99 9.99 4.18 1.30
N GLN A 100 9.76 5.36 0.71
CA GLN A 100 9.54 5.49 -0.73
C GLN A 100 10.80 5.12 -1.52
N VAL A 101 11.99 5.50 -1.03
CA VAL A 101 13.25 5.11 -1.68
C VAL A 101 13.49 3.61 -1.61
N LEU A 102 13.26 2.97 -0.47
CA LEU A 102 13.32 1.51 -0.37
C LEU A 102 12.33 0.83 -1.32
N ARG A 103 11.10 1.34 -1.43
CA ARG A 103 10.11 0.84 -2.39
C ARG A 103 10.56 1.02 -3.85
N LEU A 104 11.19 2.15 -4.19
CA LEU A 104 11.76 2.35 -5.53
C LEU A 104 12.88 1.33 -5.79
N ILE A 105 13.84 1.20 -4.86
CA ILE A 105 14.93 0.23 -4.96
C ILE A 105 14.38 -1.20 -5.13
N SER A 106 13.33 -1.56 -4.39
CA SER A 106 12.70 -2.88 -4.47
C SER A 106 12.12 -3.21 -5.85
N CYS A 107 11.93 -2.23 -6.74
CA CYS A 107 11.49 -2.47 -8.11
C CYS A 107 12.65 -2.93 -9.02
N HIS A 108 13.91 -2.73 -8.62
CA HIS A 108 15.08 -3.04 -9.42
C HIS A 108 15.98 -4.08 -8.73
N ARG A 109 15.82 -5.35 -9.13
CA ARG A 109 16.47 -6.52 -8.51
C ARG A 109 18.00 -6.39 -8.37
N GLU A 110 18.71 -6.14 -9.47
CA GLU A 110 20.18 -6.11 -9.49
C GLU A 110 20.71 -4.98 -8.60
N PHE A 111 20.08 -3.81 -8.66
CA PHE A 111 20.46 -2.68 -7.84
C PHE A 111 20.17 -2.91 -6.35
N ALA A 112 19.03 -3.54 -6.02
CA ALA A 112 18.70 -3.91 -4.65
C ALA A 112 19.75 -4.86 -4.03
N ILE A 113 20.13 -5.91 -4.76
CA ILE A 113 21.18 -6.85 -4.33
C ILE A 113 22.51 -6.13 -4.16
N TYR A 114 22.89 -5.29 -5.13
CA TYR A 114 24.12 -4.51 -5.04
C TYR A 114 24.17 -3.62 -3.78
N LEU A 115 23.06 -2.96 -3.43
CA LEU A 115 23.01 -2.13 -2.23
C LEU A 115 23.10 -2.94 -0.93
N LEU A 116 22.60 -4.18 -0.90
CA LEU A 116 22.77 -5.10 0.22
C LEU A 116 24.23 -5.54 0.37
N GLU A 117 24.88 -5.91 -0.73
CA GLU A 117 26.28 -6.34 -0.73
C GLU A 117 27.26 -5.24 -0.30
N ASN A 118 26.85 -3.97 -0.43
CA ASN A 118 27.68 -2.80 -0.09
C ASN A 118 27.23 -2.11 1.22
N ASP A 119 26.43 -2.78 2.06
CA ASP A 119 25.96 -2.29 3.37
C ASP A 119 25.34 -0.87 3.32
N VAL A 120 24.71 -0.49 2.20
CA VAL A 120 24.09 0.84 2.04
C VAL A 120 22.74 0.88 2.77
N ILE A 121 22.06 -0.26 2.87
CA ILE A 121 20.75 -0.40 3.47
C ILE A 121 20.92 -0.81 4.93
N SER A 122 20.32 -0.05 5.85
CA SER A 122 20.31 -0.39 7.27
C SER A 122 19.60 -1.73 7.50
N VAL A 123 20.25 -2.61 8.27
CA VAL A 123 19.73 -3.90 8.69
C VAL A 123 18.63 -3.71 9.74
N ASN A 124 17.39 -3.56 9.27
CA ASN A 124 16.22 -3.79 10.10
C ASN A 124 15.19 -4.60 9.30
N SER A 125 14.40 -5.42 9.98
CA SER A 125 13.46 -6.37 9.36
C SER A 125 12.46 -5.66 8.45
N GLN A 126 11.93 -4.51 8.86
CA GLN A 126 10.95 -3.76 8.07
C GLN A 126 11.50 -3.23 6.73
N ASN A 127 12.76 -2.78 6.71
CA ASN A 127 13.43 -2.30 5.51
C ASN A 127 13.72 -3.47 4.56
N LEU A 128 14.21 -4.59 5.09
CA LEU A 128 14.47 -5.80 4.30
C LEU A 128 13.18 -6.36 3.69
N LEU A 129 12.10 -6.45 4.47
CA LEU A 129 10.79 -6.86 3.95
C LEU A 129 10.26 -5.91 2.87
N THR A 130 10.55 -4.61 2.98
CA THR A 130 10.18 -3.66 1.92
C THR A 130 11.00 -3.89 0.66
N LEU A 131 12.29 -4.21 0.80
CA LEU A 131 13.22 -4.43 -0.29
C LEU A 131 12.92 -5.71 -1.08
N THR A 132 12.49 -6.77 -0.40
CA THR A 132 12.18 -8.08 -1.01
C THR A 132 10.81 -8.14 -1.65
N LYS A 133 9.98 -7.11 -1.48
CA LYS A 133 8.56 -7.13 -1.83
C LYS A 133 8.23 -7.58 -3.26
N TYR A 134 9.01 -7.16 -4.26
CA TYR A 134 8.66 -7.41 -5.68
C TYR A 134 9.49 -8.49 -6.35
N HIS A 135 10.63 -8.88 -5.77
CA HIS A 135 11.57 -9.81 -6.41
C HIS A 135 11.99 -10.90 -5.42
N PRO A 136 11.55 -12.15 -5.58
CA PRO A 136 11.92 -13.24 -4.68
C PRO A 136 13.44 -13.49 -4.66
N GLN A 137 14.14 -13.18 -5.75
CA GLN A 137 15.60 -13.35 -5.82
C GLN A 137 16.35 -12.48 -4.79
N VAL A 138 15.79 -11.34 -4.40
CA VAL A 138 16.37 -10.50 -3.33
C VAL A 138 16.23 -11.20 -1.98
N ALA A 139 15.06 -11.80 -1.70
CA ALA A 139 14.88 -12.61 -0.49
C ALA A 139 15.78 -13.84 -0.50
N MET A 140 15.89 -14.52 -1.66
CA MET A 140 16.76 -15.68 -1.82
C MET A 140 18.23 -15.34 -1.57
N HIS A 141 18.70 -14.17 -2.01
CA HIS A 141 20.05 -13.70 -1.72
C HIS A 141 20.31 -13.56 -0.22
N LEU A 142 19.32 -13.07 0.54
CA LEU A 142 19.41 -12.98 2.00
C LEU A 142 19.41 -14.36 2.67
N LEU A 143 18.56 -15.28 2.22
CA LEU A 143 18.43 -16.61 2.82
C LEU A 143 19.59 -17.55 2.49
N SER A 144 20.15 -17.44 1.28
CA SER A 144 21.27 -18.27 0.84
C SER A 144 22.61 -17.85 1.44
N ASN A 145 22.69 -16.64 2.01
CA ASN A 145 23.90 -16.14 2.67
C ASN A 145 23.82 -16.41 4.19
N PRO A 146 24.70 -17.25 4.76
CA PRO A 146 24.63 -17.60 6.19
C PRO A 146 24.70 -16.41 7.15
N GLN A 147 25.45 -15.36 6.80
CA GLN A 147 25.56 -14.16 7.64
C GLN A 147 24.25 -13.38 7.66
N TRP A 148 23.58 -13.27 6.51
CA TRP A 148 22.27 -12.64 6.42
C TRP A 148 21.21 -13.49 7.11
N LEU A 149 21.19 -14.79 6.85
CA LEU A 149 20.25 -15.73 7.47
C LEU A 149 20.30 -15.65 9.00
N GLN A 150 21.50 -15.58 9.60
CA GLN A 150 21.65 -15.39 11.04
C GLN A 150 21.04 -14.08 11.54
N ARG A 151 21.17 -12.98 10.76
CA ARG A 151 20.62 -11.66 11.12
C ARG A 151 19.09 -11.59 10.98
N ILE A 152 18.51 -12.39 10.10
CA ILE A 152 17.06 -12.38 9.81
C ILE A 152 16.32 -13.60 10.34
N ARG A 153 16.97 -14.45 11.13
CA ARG A 153 16.45 -15.77 11.55
C ARG A 153 15.03 -15.70 12.08
N ASP A 154 14.72 -14.72 12.93
CA ASP A 154 13.41 -14.56 13.57
C ASP A 154 12.33 -13.99 12.63
N TYR A 155 12.71 -13.62 11.41
CA TYR A 155 11.83 -12.98 10.43
C TYR A 155 11.73 -13.75 9.11
N VAL A 156 12.35 -14.93 9.00
CA VAL A 156 12.40 -15.74 7.76
C VAL A 156 11.00 -16.02 7.20
N CYS A 157 10.05 -16.38 8.07
CA CYS A 157 8.67 -16.68 7.67
C CYS A 157 7.98 -15.50 6.95
N PHE A 158 8.28 -14.25 7.33
CA PHE A 158 7.69 -13.07 6.70
C PHE A 158 8.16 -12.89 5.25
N PHE A 159 9.36 -13.36 4.90
CA PHE A 159 9.80 -13.39 3.51
C PHE A 159 9.08 -14.48 2.72
N GLY A 160 8.86 -15.65 3.31
CA GLY A 160 8.02 -16.71 2.73
C GLY A 160 6.59 -16.26 2.48
N CYS A 161 6.03 -15.40 3.36
CA CYS A 161 4.70 -14.84 3.18
C CYS A 161 4.58 -13.86 2.00
N GLN A 162 5.70 -13.37 1.44
CA GLN A 162 5.68 -12.46 0.29
C GLN A 162 5.69 -13.21 -1.05
N HIS A 163 6.38 -14.35 -1.10
CA HIS A 163 6.61 -15.11 -2.32
C HIS A 163 6.56 -16.62 -2.02
N HIS A 164 5.70 -17.36 -2.71
CA HIS A 164 5.54 -18.79 -2.49
C HIS A 164 6.83 -19.58 -2.73
N GLU A 165 7.68 -19.18 -3.68
CA GLU A 165 8.98 -19.82 -3.95
C GLU A 165 9.92 -19.72 -2.75
N ILE A 166 9.79 -18.64 -1.97
CA ILE A 166 10.57 -18.45 -0.75
C ILE A 166 10.00 -19.32 0.38
N ALA A 167 8.67 -19.41 0.48
CA ALA A 167 8.04 -20.33 1.42
C ALA A 167 8.43 -21.80 1.13
N GLU A 168 8.44 -22.21 -0.14
CA GLU A 168 8.91 -23.54 -0.55
C GLU A 168 10.36 -23.76 -0.15
N TYR A 169 11.25 -22.81 -0.44
CA TYR A 169 12.66 -22.91 -0.05
C TYR A 169 12.83 -23.04 1.47
N ILE A 170 12.06 -22.29 2.26
CA ILE A 170 12.06 -22.38 3.73
C ILE A 170 11.66 -23.79 4.19
N LEU A 171 10.59 -24.34 3.62
CA LEU A 171 10.09 -25.67 3.95
C LEU A 171 11.06 -26.78 3.50
N ASP A 172 11.60 -26.70 2.28
CA ASP A 172 12.53 -27.69 1.72
C ASP A 172 13.83 -27.77 2.51
N ASN A 173 14.31 -26.63 3.02
CA ASN A 173 15.56 -26.55 3.78
C ASN A 173 15.34 -26.59 5.30
N ASN A 174 14.11 -26.82 5.76
CA ASN A 174 13.73 -26.83 7.18
C ASN A 174 14.26 -25.59 7.93
N ILE A 175 14.16 -24.41 7.32
CA ILE A 175 14.65 -23.18 7.92
C ILE A 175 13.68 -22.77 9.02
N ARG A 176 14.10 -22.99 10.27
CA ARG A 176 13.32 -22.65 11.46
C ARG A 176 13.66 -21.26 11.99
N THR A 177 12.61 -20.54 12.33
CA THR A 177 12.54 -19.34 13.16
C THR A 177 12.44 -19.79 14.62
N GLY A 178 13.18 -19.14 15.51
CA GLY A 178 13.18 -19.50 16.94
C GLY A 178 13.76 -20.89 17.23
N ASP A 179 13.76 -21.24 18.52
CA ASP A 179 14.22 -22.53 19.03
C ASP A 179 13.07 -23.38 19.62
N ASP A 180 11.84 -22.85 19.68
CA ASP A 180 10.64 -23.48 20.25
C ASP A 180 9.69 -24.02 19.17
N GLU A 181 9.01 -25.14 19.45
CA GLU A 181 7.98 -25.76 18.61
C GLU A 181 6.75 -24.85 18.43
N LEU A 182 6.43 -24.02 19.44
CA LEU A 182 5.31 -23.08 19.34
C LEU A 182 5.53 -22.00 18.27
N ASP A 183 6.76 -21.49 18.17
CA ASP A 183 7.14 -20.52 17.13
C ASP A 183 7.08 -21.17 15.75
N HIS A 184 7.51 -22.42 15.65
CA HIS A 184 7.44 -23.19 14.41
C HIS A 184 5.99 -23.38 13.93
N ARG A 185 5.09 -23.81 14.83
CA ARG A 185 3.67 -23.96 14.51
C ARG A 185 3.04 -22.65 14.06
N ALA A 186 3.34 -21.54 14.75
CA ALA A 186 2.84 -20.22 14.38
C ALA A 186 3.31 -19.80 12.98
N ASP A 187 4.53 -20.14 12.61
CA ASP A 187 5.07 -19.79 11.30
C ASP A 187 4.56 -20.69 10.18
N LEU A 188 4.32 -21.97 10.43
CA LEU A 188 3.60 -22.84 9.50
C LEU A 188 2.19 -22.30 9.22
N LYS A 189 1.47 -21.84 10.26
CA LYS A 189 0.17 -21.17 10.10
C LYS A 189 0.27 -19.94 9.20
N ARG A 190 1.25 -19.06 9.46
CA ARG A 190 1.47 -17.85 8.64
C ARG A 190 1.79 -18.18 7.18
N LEU A 191 2.64 -19.16 6.94
CA LEU A 191 3.01 -19.59 5.59
C LEU A 191 1.80 -20.17 4.86
N ALA A 192 1.02 -21.04 5.50
CA ALA A 192 -0.22 -21.56 4.94
C ALA A 192 -1.20 -20.42 4.61
N ASP A 193 -1.39 -19.47 5.53
CA ASP A 193 -2.29 -18.33 5.33
C ASP A 193 -1.86 -17.41 4.17
N SER A 194 -0.59 -17.40 3.80
CA SER A 194 -0.05 -16.49 2.78
C SER A 194 -0.28 -16.95 1.34
N SER A 195 -0.40 -18.26 1.09
CA SER A 195 -0.46 -18.83 -0.25
C SER A 195 -1.23 -20.13 -0.28
N LEU A 196 -2.20 -20.23 -1.20
CA LEU A 196 -2.99 -21.43 -1.45
C LEU A 196 -2.12 -22.65 -1.79
N ILE A 197 -1.03 -22.44 -2.53
CA ILE A 197 -0.08 -23.50 -2.92
C ILE A 197 0.61 -24.07 -1.69
N ILE A 198 1.04 -23.18 -0.78
CA ILE A 198 1.73 -23.56 0.46
C ILE A 198 0.77 -24.22 1.43
N ALA A 199 -0.45 -23.66 1.60
CA ALA A 199 -1.50 -24.28 2.38
C ALA A 199 -1.79 -25.71 1.90
N ARG A 200 -2.01 -25.91 0.60
CA ARG A 200 -2.23 -27.24 0.01
C ARG A 200 -1.08 -28.19 0.32
N ARG A 201 0.16 -27.74 0.14
CA ARG A 201 1.35 -28.56 0.42
C ARG A 201 1.40 -28.98 1.89
N LEU A 202 1.20 -28.05 2.82
CA LEU A 202 1.26 -28.32 4.26
C LEU A 202 0.12 -29.24 4.71
N LEU A 203 -1.09 -29.04 4.20
CA LEU A 203 -2.28 -29.79 4.60
C LEU A 203 -2.36 -31.20 3.99
N ASN A 204 -1.53 -31.51 3.00
CA ASN A 204 -1.36 -32.88 2.49
C ASN A 204 -0.53 -33.77 3.41
N ASP A 205 0.19 -33.19 4.37
CA ASP A 205 0.86 -33.93 5.44
C ASP A 205 -0.12 -34.10 6.62
N PRO A 206 -0.53 -35.35 6.97
CA PRO A 206 -1.49 -35.57 8.05
C PRO A 206 -1.02 -35.08 9.42
N VAL A 207 0.30 -35.12 9.70
CA VAL A 207 0.86 -34.68 10.98
C VAL A 207 0.76 -33.17 11.09
N ILE A 208 1.13 -32.47 10.01
CA ILE A 208 1.00 -30.99 9.95
C ILE A 208 -0.47 -30.60 9.98
N PHE A 209 -1.35 -31.33 9.29
CA PHE A 209 -2.79 -31.07 9.33
C PHE A 209 -3.33 -31.12 10.76
N GLU A 210 -3.01 -32.18 11.51
CA GLU A 210 -3.43 -32.33 12.90
C GLU A 210 -2.83 -31.23 13.78
N ASP A 211 -1.53 -30.95 13.63
CA ASP A 211 -0.85 -29.90 14.39
C ASP A 211 -1.47 -28.51 14.11
N LEU A 212 -1.82 -28.19 12.86
CA LEU A 212 -2.42 -26.90 12.52
C LEU A 212 -3.91 -26.80 12.88
N THR A 213 -4.56 -27.89 13.28
CA THR A 213 -6.01 -27.90 13.59
C THR A 213 -6.32 -27.09 14.85
N GLU A 214 -7.35 -26.26 14.77
CA GLU A 214 -7.80 -25.48 15.92
C GLU A 214 -8.67 -26.35 16.86
N PRO A 215 -8.56 -26.21 18.19
CA PRO A 215 -9.28 -27.07 19.13
C PRO A 215 -10.81 -27.10 18.98
N ASN A 216 -11.40 -26.04 18.41
CA ASN A 216 -12.85 -25.86 18.25
C ASN A 216 -13.30 -25.93 16.78
N LEU A 217 -12.44 -26.39 15.87
CA LEU A 217 -12.75 -26.55 14.45
C LEU A 217 -12.43 -27.98 14.03
N LYS A 218 -13.10 -28.47 12.98
CA LYS A 218 -12.77 -29.78 12.37
C LYS A 218 -11.45 -29.83 11.58
N GLY A 219 -10.75 -28.71 11.49
CA GLY A 219 -9.49 -28.60 10.76
C GLY A 219 -8.82 -27.24 10.93
N PRO A 220 -7.69 -27.00 10.26
CA PRO A 220 -6.95 -25.74 10.35
C PRO A 220 -7.74 -24.55 9.84
N LEU A 221 -7.51 -23.37 10.43
CA LEU A 221 -8.21 -22.11 10.09
C LEU A 221 -8.14 -21.77 8.59
N VAL A 222 -6.99 -22.04 7.97
CA VAL A 222 -6.72 -21.78 6.55
C VAL A 222 -7.70 -22.50 5.60
N LEU A 223 -8.29 -23.63 6.02
CA LEU A 223 -9.31 -24.33 5.22
C LEU A 223 -10.57 -23.51 5.05
N TYR A 224 -10.99 -22.85 6.11
CA TYR A 224 -12.20 -22.03 6.08
C TYR A 224 -11.98 -20.73 5.31
N LYS A 225 -10.72 -20.28 5.18
CA LYS A 225 -10.34 -19.18 4.29
C LYS A 225 -10.38 -19.58 2.81
N HIS A 226 -10.00 -20.82 2.50
CA HIS A 226 -9.88 -21.36 1.14
C HIS A 226 -10.89 -22.49 0.91
N LEU A 227 -12.13 -22.16 0.52
CA LEU A 227 -13.20 -23.14 0.33
C LEU A 227 -12.82 -24.23 -0.67
N GLU A 228 -11.99 -23.92 -1.66
CA GLU A 228 -11.44 -24.89 -2.60
C GLU A 228 -10.64 -26.01 -1.90
N LEU A 229 -9.86 -25.68 -0.86
CA LEU A 229 -9.12 -26.68 -0.08
C LEU A 229 -10.06 -27.47 0.83
N LEU A 230 -11.03 -26.81 1.44
CA LEU A 230 -12.04 -27.47 2.27
C LEU A 230 -12.81 -28.52 1.46
N ILE A 231 -13.24 -28.16 0.25
CA ILE A 231 -13.94 -29.06 -0.68
C ILE A 231 -13.01 -30.19 -1.13
N GLU A 232 -11.77 -29.88 -1.52
CA GLU A 232 -10.79 -30.89 -1.93
C GLU A 232 -10.50 -31.92 -0.83
N LEU A 233 -10.16 -31.45 0.37
CA LEU A 233 -9.82 -32.32 1.50
C LEU A 233 -11.03 -33.07 2.05
N SER A 234 -12.24 -32.55 1.89
CA SER A 234 -13.43 -33.28 2.32
C SER A 234 -13.66 -34.60 1.59
N LYS A 235 -13.01 -34.81 0.44
CA LYS A 235 -13.06 -36.08 -0.30
C LYS A 235 -12.27 -37.19 0.38
N THR A 236 -11.30 -36.83 1.21
CA THR A 236 -10.37 -37.76 1.87
C THR A 236 -10.43 -37.69 3.39
N ASN A 237 -10.99 -36.63 3.96
CA ASN A 237 -11.06 -36.40 5.41
C ASN A 237 -12.50 -36.60 5.93
N GLU A 238 -12.68 -37.61 6.79
CA GLU A 238 -13.97 -38.01 7.34
C GLU A 238 -14.66 -36.91 8.16
N SER A 239 -13.90 -36.01 8.79
CA SER A 239 -14.47 -34.88 9.55
C SER A 239 -15.37 -34.00 8.69
N PHE A 240 -15.14 -33.96 7.38
CA PHE A 240 -15.90 -33.18 6.41
C PHE A 240 -16.79 -34.01 5.49
N ALA A 241 -17.02 -35.31 5.81
CA ALA A 241 -17.85 -36.21 5.00
C ALA A 241 -19.29 -35.69 4.80
N PHE A 242 -19.77 -34.81 5.70
CA PHE A 242 -21.08 -34.17 5.57
C PHE A 242 -21.24 -33.32 4.29
N LEU A 243 -20.14 -32.94 3.63
CA LEU A 243 -20.17 -32.21 2.36
C LEU A 243 -20.63 -33.08 1.18
N TYR A 244 -20.53 -34.41 1.28
CA TYR A 244 -20.95 -35.35 0.23
C TYR A 244 -22.11 -36.26 0.65
N SER A 245 -22.52 -36.24 1.91
CA SER A 245 -23.61 -37.10 2.41
C SER A 245 -25.02 -36.63 2.01
N LEU A 246 -25.14 -35.47 1.35
CA LEU A 246 -26.40 -34.73 1.23
C LEU A 246 -27.16 -34.90 -0.09
N ASN A 247 -26.75 -35.80 -0.99
CA ASN A 247 -27.23 -35.80 -2.39
C ASN A 247 -27.06 -34.42 -3.08
N VAL A 248 -26.25 -33.53 -2.51
CA VAL A 248 -25.89 -32.22 -3.04
C VAL A 248 -24.43 -32.32 -3.44
N GLU A 249 -24.16 -32.14 -4.72
CA GLU A 249 -22.81 -32.19 -5.25
C GLU A 249 -22.11 -30.84 -5.01
N ILE A 250 -21.19 -30.79 -4.04
CA ILE A 250 -20.41 -29.58 -3.73
C ILE A 250 -19.03 -29.71 -4.37
N ASN A 251 -18.87 -29.14 -5.55
CA ASN A 251 -17.62 -29.22 -6.31
C ASN A 251 -16.86 -27.89 -6.36
N THR A 252 -17.57 -26.78 -6.16
CA THR A 252 -17.01 -25.43 -6.24
C THR A 252 -17.31 -24.61 -4.99
N PRO A 253 -16.52 -23.55 -4.71
CA PRO A 253 -16.84 -22.57 -3.67
C PRO A 253 -18.25 -21.98 -3.82
N GLU A 254 -18.69 -21.72 -5.05
CA GLU A 254 -20.05 -21.24 -5.35
C GLU A 254 -21.12 -22.25 -4.91
N ASP A 255 -20.92 -23.55 -5.17
CA ASP A 255 -21.84 -24.59 -4.71
C ASP A 255 -21.93 -24.63 -3.20
N PHE A 256 -20.79 -24.50 -2.51
CA PHE A 256 -20.73 -24.46 -1.05
C PHE A 256 -21.53 -23.26 -0.52
N ILE A 257 -21.33 -22.08 -1.08
CA ILE A 257 -22.04 -20.85 -0.70
C ILE A 257 -23.55 -20.99 -0.97
N ASN A 258 -23.92 -21.53 -2.13
CA ASN A 258 -25.32 -21.70 -2.51
C ASN A 258 -26.07 -22.66 -1.59
N HIS A 259 -25.42 -23.73 -1.14
CA HIS A 259 -25.99 -24.74 -0.24
C HIS A 259 -25.67 -24.52 1.24
N PHE A 260 -25.13 -23.35 1.61
CA PHE A 260 -24.67 -23.05 2.96
C PHE A 260 -25.74 -23.29 4.04
N GLU A 261 -27.00 -22.99 3.78
CA GLU A 261 -28.11 -23.19 4.73
C GLU A 261 -28.33 -24.68 5.05
N THR A 262 -28.25 -25.51 4.01
CA THR A 262 -28.29 -26.96 4.14
C THR A 262 -27.07 -27.43 4.94
N LEU A 263 -25.87 -26.97 4.61
CA LEU A 263 -24.64 -27.35 5.33
C LEU A 263 -24.67 -27.01 6.83
N CYS A 264 -25.17 -25.82 7.17
CA CYS A 264 -25.44 -25.41 8.55
C CYS A 264 -26.35 -26.41 9.28
N SER A 265 -27.29 -27.02 8.55
CA SER A 265 -28.24 -27.95 9.13
C SER A 265 -27.61 -29.29 9.54
N PHE A 266 -26.57 -29.72 8.85
CA PHE A 266 -26.05 -31.09 8.93
C PHE A 266 -24.67 -31.25 9.55
N GLY A 267 -23.82 -30.22 9.55
CA GLY A 267 -22.43 -30.45 9.95
C GLY A 267 -21.63 -29.26 10.44
N LEU A 268 -22.06 -28.02 10.20
CA LEU A 268 -21.30 -26.86 10.67
C LEU A 268 -21.70 -26.47 12.09
N SER A 269 -20.69 -26.34 12.95
CA SER A 269 -20.80 -25.76 14.28
C SER A 269 -20.92 -24.23 14.22
N GLU A 270 -21.36 -23.61 15.32
CA GLU A 270 -21.42 -22.14 15.44
C GLU A 270 -20.05 -21.49 15.19
N GLN A 271 -18.97 -22.11 15.68
CA GLN A 271 -17.62 -21.59 15.51
C GLN A 271 -17.14 -21.69 14.06
N GLU A 272 -17.49 -22.76 13.35
CA GLU A 272 -17.19 -22.91 11.91
C GLU A 272 -17.98 -21.92 11.06
N VAL A 273 -19.27 -21.72 11.37
CA VAL A 273 -20.10 -20.69 10.73
C VAL A 273 -19.50 -19.30 10.96
N LYS A 274 -19.10 -19.00 12.20
CA LYS A 274 -18.41 -17.76 12.55
C LYS A 274 -17.19 -17.53 11.66
N VAL A 275 -16.28 -18.50 11.64
CA VAL A 275 -15.02 -18.40 10.89
C VAL A 275 -15.26 -18.31 9.38
N LEU A 276 -16.20 -19.09 8.84
CA LEU A 276 -16.59 -18.98 7.43
C LEU A 276 -17.08 -17.58 7.09
N GLY A 277 -17.91 -16.99 7.96
CA GLY A 277 -18.36 -15.61 7.79
C GLY A 277 -17.26 -14.56 8.04
N ASP A 278 -16.18 -14.88 8.78
CA ASP A 278 -15.02 -13.98 8.98
C ASP A 278 -14.19 -13.85 7.68
N TYR A 279 -14.24 -14.85 6.79
CA TYR A 279 -13.50 -14.86 5.53
C TYR A 279 -14.36 -14.62 4.29
N HIS A 280 -15.62 -15.07 4.29
CA HIS A 280 -16.51 -15.06 3.12
C HIS A 280 -17.72 -14.16 3.37
N PRO A 281 -17.73 -12.91 2.83
CA PRO A 281 -18.83 -11.98 3.05
C PRO A 281 -20.17 -12.51 2.53
N GLU A 282 -20.18 -13.34 1.49
CA GLU A 282 -21.37 -13.99 0.93
C GLU A 282 -22.01 -14.93 1.94
N ILE A 283 -21.19 -15.66 2.70
CA ILE A 283 -21.67 -16.55 3.77
C ILE A 283 -22.25 -15.73 4.92
N ALA A 284 -21.53 -14.70 5.36
CA ALA A 284 -22.02 -13.78 6.40
C ALA A 284 -23.36 -13.12 6.00
N MET A 285 -23.48 -12.72 4.72
CA MET A 285 -24.72 -12.14 4.19
C MET A 285 -25.86 -13.14 4.11
N LYS A 286 -25.62 -14.38 3.65
CA LYS A 286 -26.63 -15.45 3.65
C LYS A 286 -27.12 -15.75 5.06
N PHE A 287 -26.22 -15.79 6.03
CA PHE A 287 -26.58 -15.96 7.44
C PHE A 287 -27.53 -14.85 7.90
N LEU A 288 -27.21 -13.59 7.62
CA LEU A 288 -28.02 -12.42 8.02
C LEU A 288 -29.39 -12.36 7.35
N GLN A 289 -29.50 -12.86 6.12
CA GLN A 289 -30.75 -12.88 5.36
C GLN A 289 -31.67 -14.05 5.75
N ASN A 290 -31.15 -15.05 6.45
CA ASN A 290 -31.90 -16.23 6.85
C ASN A 290 -32.24 -16.20 8.34
N GLU A 291 -33.51 -15.90 8.64
CA GLU A 291 -34.00 -15.83 10.02
C GLU A 291 -33.88 -17.16 10.75
N THR A 292 -34.02 -18.30 10.06
CA THR A 292 -33.90 -19.62 10.69
C THR A 292 -32.47 -19.92 11.11
N LEU A 293 -31.48 -19.53 10.30
CA LEU A 293 -30.07 -19.64 10.66
C LEU A 293 -29.75 -18.71 11.82
N CYS A 294 -30.21 -17.46 11.75
CA CYS A 294 -30.08 -16.53 12.85
C CYS A 294 -30.62 -17.19 14.12
N GLN A 295 -31.88 -17.62 14.13
CA GLN A 295 -32.55 -18.25 15.28
C GLN A 295 -31.83 -19.50 15.80
N ARG A 296 -31.31 -20.34 14.91
CA ARG A 296 -30.56 -21.54 15.29
C ARG A 296 -29.28 -21.19 16.05
N PHE A 297 -28.61 -20.13 15.63
CA PHE A 297 -27.35 -19.66 16.20
C PHE A 297 -27.53 -18.43 17.11
N LEU A 298 -28.78 -18.05 17.48
CA LEU A 298 -29.18 -16.92 18.36
C LEU A 298 -28.78 -17.16 19.83
N GLY A 299 -27.59 -17.70 20.08
CA GLY A 299 -26.97 -17.59 21.40
C GLY A 299 -26.65 -16.13 21.73
N ALA A 300 -26.19 -15.88 22.97
CA ALA A 300 -25.69 -14.57 23.41
C ALA A 300 -24.58 -13.97 22.50
N ASN A 301 -23.99 -14.80 21.64
CA ASN A 301 -22.88 -14.45 20.75
C ASN A 301 -23.31 -14.04 19.33
N ALA A 302 -24.57 -14.23 18.92
CA ALA A 302 -24.99 -13.92 17.54
C ALA A 302 -24.78 -12.44 17.20
N GLN A 303 -25.18 -11.53 18.09
CA GLN A 303 -24.93 -10.10 17.88
C GLN A 303 -23.44 -9.77 17.84
N PHE A 304 -22.63 -10.45 18.66
CA PHE A 304 -21.17 -10.28 18.63
C PHE A 304 -20.57 -10.74 17.29
N MET A 305 -21.04 -11.87 16.76
CA MET A 305 -20.66 -12.40 15.46
C MET A 305 -21.03 -11.44 14.33
N ILE A 306 -22.28 -10.97 14.30
CA ILE A 306 -22.77 -10.01 13.31
C ILE A 306 -21.95 -8.71 13.37
N ASN A 307 -21.73 -8.16 14.57
CA ASN A 307 -20.93 -6.96 14.77
C ASN A 307 -19.47 -7.18 14.35
N HIS A 308 -18.93 -8.38 14.53
CA HIS A 308 -17.58 -8.72 14.09
C HIS A 308 -17.50 -8.78 12.56
N TRP A 309 -18.42 -9.48 11.89
CA TRP A 309 -18.49 -9.53 10.43
C TRP A 309 -18.71 -8.16 9.80
N ALA A 310 -19.52 -7.30 10.44
CA ALA A 310 -19.70 -5.93 9.99
C ALA A 310 -18.39 -5.13 10.01
N LYS A 311 -17.48 -5.42 10.95
CA LYS A 311 -16.15 -4.78 11.00
C LYS A 311 -15.20 -5.33 9.95
N LEU A 312 -15.41 -6.55 9.48
CA LEU A 312 -14.56 -7.22 8.48
C LEU A 312 -15.03 -6.94 7.04
N HIS A 313 -16.34 -6.93 6.82
CA HIS A 313 -16.93 -6.92 5.48
C HIS A 313 -17.82 -5.70 5.23
N GLU A 314 -17.51 -4.97 4.17
CA GLU A 314 -18.26 -3.79 3.76
C GLU A 314 -19.74 -4.11 3.42
N ALA A 315 -19.99 -5.23 2.74
CA ALA A 315 -21.36 -5.65 2.39
C ALA A 315 -22.24 -5.87 3.62
N VAL A 316 -21.69 -6.52 4.65
CA VAL A 316 -22.36 -6.74 5.93
C VAL A 316 -22.59 -5.43 6.66
N ALA A 317 -21.56 -4.56 6.75
CA ALA A 317 -21.70 -3.23 7.33
C ALA A 317 -22.82 -2.43 6.67
N MET A 318 -22.87 -2.44 5.34
CA MET A 318 -23.90 -1.74 4.56
C MET A 318 -25.29 -2.32 4.77
N HIS A 319 -25.44 -3.63 4.91
CA HIS A 319 -26.71 -4.26 5.23
C HIS A 319 -27.26 -3.78 6.59
N ILE A 320 -26.42 -3.79 7.63
CA ILE A 320 -26.81 -3.38 8.98
C ILE A 320 -27.14 -1.87 9.03
N LEU A 321 -26.35 -1.04 8.34
CA LEU A 321 -26.61 0.41 8.25
C LEU A 321 -27.93 0.72 7.56
N LYS A 322 -28.28 -0.01 6.50
CA LYS A 322 -29.58 0.14 5.80
C LYS A 322 -30.76 -0.29 6.67
N ALA A 323 -30.56 -1.29 7.53
CA ALA A 323 -31.56 -1.71 8.51
C ALA A 323 -31.70 -0.72 9.69
N ASN A 324 -30.82 0.29 9.80
CA ASN A 324 -30.76 1.26 10.90
C ASN A 324 -30.68 0.61 12.30
N ASN A 325 -30.07 -0.59 12.38
CA ASN A 325 -29.95 -1.36 13.61
C ASN A 325 -28.51 -1.31 14.17
N VAL A 326 -27.96 -0.10 14.29
CA VAL A 326 -26.63 0.14 14.88
C VAL A 326 -26.73 1.19 15.97
N ASN A 327 -25.95 1.04 17.04
CA ASN A 327 -25.74 2.13 18.00
C ASN A 327 -24.68 3.14 17.49
N ASP A 328 -24.52 4.28 18.16
CA ASP A 328 -23.64 5.36 17.69
C ASP A 328 -22.14 4.96 17.71
N VAL A 329 -21.76 4.07 18.63
CA VAL A 329 -20.37 3.56 18.73
C VAL A 329 -20.08 2.62 17.56
N GLU A 330 -20.99 1.71 17.26
CA GLU A 330 -20.92 0.80 16.12
C GLU A 330 -20.93 1.58 14.80
N LEU A 331 -21.82 2.55 14.65
CA LEU A 331 -21.88 3.43 13.49
C LEU A 331 -20.52 4.08 13.21
N ALA A 332 -19.87 4.62 14.26
CA ALA A 332 -18.54 5.22 14.14
C ALA A 332 -17.45 4.19 13.76
N ASP A 333 -17.47 2.99 14.35
CA ASP A 333 -16.49 1.93 14.05
C ASP A 333 -16.65 1.38 12.61
N LEU A 334 -17.90 1.22 12.14
CA LEU A 334 -18.17 0.81 10.76
C LEU A 334 -17.68 1.86 9.76
N CYS A 335 -17.94 3.14 10.02
CA CYS A 335 -17.45 4.21 9.16
C CYS A 335 -15.93 4.30 9.17
N LYS A 336 -15.28 4.03 10.31
CA LYS A 336 -13.82 3.99 10.42
C LYS A 336 -13.19 2.90 9.55
N ARG A 337 -13.87 1.76 9.40
CA ARG A 337 -13.35 0.58 8.71
C ARG A 337 -13.68 0.56 7.22
N HIS A 338 -14.87 1.04 6.86
CA HIS A 338 -15.43 0.90 5.52
C HIS A 338 -15.73 2.26 4.89
N PRO A 339 -14.98 2.69 3.85
CA PRO A 339 -15.20 3.98 3.23
C PRO A 339 -16.58 4.14 2.58
N VAL A 340 -17.14 3.08 2.00
CA VAL A 340 -18.50 3.14 1.42
C VAL A 340 -19.55 3.35 2.51
N ALA A 341 -19.37 2.72 3.68
CA ALA A 341 -20.23 2.95 4.84
C ALA A 341 -20.15 4.41 5.31
N ALA A 342 -18.94 4.96 5.44
CA ALA A 342 -18.75 6.35 5.81
C ALA A 342 -19.42 7.32 4.82
N LYS A 343 -19.25 7.08 3.51
CA LYS A 343 -19.89 7.87 2.45
C LYS A 343 -21.42 7.77 2.50
N TYR A 344 -21.96 6.57 2.74
CA TYR A 344 -23.39 6.37 2.91
C TYR A 344 -23.93 7.16 4.11
N VAL A 345 -23.24 7.10 5.25
CA VAL A 345 -23.64 7.81 6.49
C VAL A 345 -23.60 9.32 6.30
N ILE A 346 -22.57 9.88 5.66
CA ILE A 346 -22.48 11.31 5.34
C ILE A 346 -23.67 11.76 4.47
N ASN A 347 -24.04 10.95 3.48
CA ASN A 347 -25.13 11.24 2.56
C ASN A 347 -26.52 10.92 3.14
N THR A 348 -26.58 10.38 4.35
CA THR A 348 -27.83 10.00 5.03
C THR A 348 -28.05 10.89 6.25
N PRO A 349 -28.83 11.99 6.16
CA PRO A 349 -28.85 13.05 7.17
C PRO A 349 -29.12 12.57 8.61
N HIS A 350 -30.03 11.61 8.80
CA HIS A 350 -30.35 11.10 10.13
C HIS A 350 -29.20 10.28 10.74
N LEU A 351 -28.45 9.50 9.95
CA LEU A 351 -27.25 8.81 10.43
C LEU A 351 -26.09 9.80 10.65
N CYS A 352 -25.91 10.76 9.74
CA CYS A 352 -24.88 11.78 9.89
C CYS A 352 -25.09 12.63 11.16
N ASN A 353 -26.34 12.92 11.52
CA ASN A 353 -26.66 13.69 12.72
C ASN A 353 -26.43 12.92 14.02
N ARG A 354 -26.42 11.58 13.97
CA ARG A 354 -26.09 10.71 15.11
C ARG A 354 -24.60 10.63 15.41
N LEU A 355 -23.73 10.91 14.44
CA LEU A 355 -22.28 10.93 14.68
C LEU A 355 -21.92 12.10 15.63
N CYS A 356 -21.61 11.77 16.88
CA CYS A 356 -21.16 12.74 17.87
C CYS A 356 -19.73 13.21 17.57
N MET A 357 -19.44 14.49 17.89
CA MET A 357 -18.12 15.14 17.75
C MET A 357 -16.96 14.33 18.34
N SER A 358 -17.18 13.63 19.45
CA SER A 358 -16.17 12.77 20.08
C SER A 358 -15.74 11.58 19.22
N TYR A 359 -16.60 11.09 18.33
CA TYR A 359 -16.32 9.95 17.46
C TYR A 359 -15.73 10.34 16.11
N TYR A 360 -15.74 11.62 15.77
CA TYR A 360 -15.17 12.09 14.51
C TYR A 360 -13.65 11.86 14.42
N GLY A 361 -12.91 11.85 15.53
CA GLY A 361 -11.50 11.46 15.51
C GLY A 361 -11.29 10.02 15.00
N ASN A 362 -12.20 9.10 15.36
CA ASN A 362 -12.19 7.73 14.85
C ASN A 362 -12.71 7.66 13.41
N PHE A 363 -13.76 8.41 13.09
CA PHE A 363 -14.33 8.51 11.74
C PHE A 363 -13.31 9.06 10.73
N PHE A 364 -12.52 10.07 11.11
CA PHE A 364 -11.53 10.72 10.24
C PHE A 364 -10.17 10.01 10.22
N SER A 365 -9.99 8.98 11.05
CA SER A 365 -8.80 8.12 10.99
C SER A 365 -8.85 7.11 9.84
N THR A 366 -9.93 7.09 9.05
CA THR A 366 -10.05 6.26 7.84
C THR A 366 -8.90 6.54 6.89
N GLN A 367 -8.24 5.51 6.37
CA GLN A 367 -7.19 5.62 5.34
C GLN A 367 -7.74 5.99 3.94
N ASN A 368 -8.88 6.69 3.86
CA ASN A 368 -9.50 7.07 2.59
C ASN A 368 -9.29 8.57 2.31
N GLU A 369 -8.36 8.86 1.41
CA GLU A 369 -8.02 10.23 0.98
C GLU A 369 -9.22 10.96 0.35
N GLU A 370 -10.05 10.26 -0.45
CA GLU A 370 -11.19 10.88 -1.14
C GLU A 370 -12.24 11.36 -0.14
N LEU A 371 -12.54 10.53 0.85
CA LEU A 371 -13.50 10.84 1.91
C LEU A 371 -13.03 12.05 2.75
N ALA A 372 -11.75 12.13 3.08
CA ALA A 372 -11.18 13.26 3.81
C ALA A 372 -11.36 14.57 3.04
N ILE A 373 -11.09 14.54 1.73
CA ILE A 373 -11.27 15.69 0.85
C ILE A 373 -12.75 16.06 0.67
N ASP A 374 -13.65 15.08 0.51
CA ASP A 374 -15.09 15.32 0.40
C ASP A 374 -15.65 16.02 1.64
N ILE A 375 -15.18 15.63 2.83
CA ILE A 375 -15.55 16.26 4.10
C ILE A 375 -15.04 17.71 4.16
N LEU A 376 -13.79 17.96 3.75
CA LEU A 376 -13.21 19.30 3.71
C LEU A 376 -13.86 20.21 2.67
N LYS A 377 -14.52 19.66 1.65
CA LYS A 377 -15.28 20.43 0.65
C LYS A 377 -16.72 20.70 1.07
N THR A 378 -17.28 19.84 1.92
CA THR A 378 -18.70 19.88 2.27
C THR A 378 -18.97 20.89 3.37
N GLU A 379 -19.69 21.96 3.03
CA GLU A 379 -19.86 23.12 3.92
C GLU A 379 -20.56 22.81 5.25
N THR A 380 -21.45 21.80 5.27
CA THR A 380 -22.17 21.39 6.48
C THR A 380 -21.26 20.84 7.57
N PHE A 381 -20.06 20.34 7.22
CA PHE A 381 -19.06 19.90 8.20
C PHE A 381 -18.15 21.04 8.67
N HIS A 382 -18.06 22.16 7.94
CA HIS A 382 -17.13 23.24 8.30
C HIS A 382 -17.31 23.75 9.74
N PRO A 383 -18.52 23.93 10.28
CA PRO A 383 -18.70 24.32 11.69
C PRO A 383 -18.21 23.25 12.67
N LYS A 384 -18.31 21.97 12.29
CA LYS A 384 -17.95 20.80 13.10
C LYS A 384 -16.43 20.54 13.12
N LEU A 385 -15.72 20.91 12.06
CA LEU A 385 -14.26 20.68 11.94
C LEU A 385 -13.45 21.66 12.83
N HIS A 386 -13.23 21.33 14.10
CA HIS A 386 -12.31 22.05 15.00
C HIS A 386 -10.85 21.56 14.85
N GLY A 387 -9.92 22.19 15.56
CA GLY A 387 -8.48 21.94 15.42
C GLY A 387 -8.07 20.47 15.51
N THR A 388 -8.62 19.70 16.46
CA THR A 388 -8.34 18.26 16.60
C THR A 388 -8.90 17.43 15.44
N ALA A 389 -10.12 17.73 14.97
CA ALA A 389 -10.71 17.04 13.82
C ALA A 389 -9.90 17.26 12.53
N LEU A 390 -9.49 18.51 12.31
CA LEU A 390 -8.61 18.88 11.19
C LEU A 390 -7.23 18.21 11.32
N LEU A 391 -6.69 18.14 12.54
CA LEU A 391 -5.44 17.42 12.79
C LEU A 391 -5.57 15.94 12.39
N TYR A 392 -6.64 15.24 12.77
CA TYR A 392 -6.85 13.84 12.39
C TYR A 392 -6.95 13.64 10.87
N LEU A 393 -7.70 14.51 10.17
CA LEU A 393 -7.79 14.48 8.70
C LEU A 393 -6.42 14.71 8.06
N ALA A 394 -5.68 15.70 8.55
CA ALA A 394 -4.36 16.05 8.02
C ALA A 394 -3.26 15.05 8.38
N SER A 395 -3.39 14.25 9.45
CA SER A 395 -2.30 13.38 9.91
C SER A 395 -2.17 12.10 9.09
N ASN A 396 -3.25 11.68 8.44
CA ASN A 396 -3.31 10.41 7.71
C ASN A 396 -3.25 10.59 6.20
N ASP A 397 -3.66 11.75 5.67
CA ASP A 397 -3.71 12.01 4.24
C ASP A 397 -2.92 13.28 3.85
N PRO A 398 -1.89 13.15 2.99
CA PRO A 398 -1.14 14.30 2.52
C PRO A 398 -1.98 15.27 1.68
N LYS A 399 -3.01 14.83 0.96
CA LYS A 399 -3.88 15.75 0.20
C LYS A 399 -4.72 16.60 1.15
N ALA A 400 -5.34 15.99 2.15
CA ALA A 400 -6.05 16.69 3.21
C ALA A 400 -5.12 17.65 3.97
N ALA A 401 -3.92 17.22 4.34
CA ALA A 401 -2.92 18.07 4.99
C ALA A 401 -2.59 19.32 4.17
N LYS A 402 -2.32 19.14 2.87
CA LYS A 402 -2.08 20.26 1.95
C LYS A 402 -3.30 21.19 1.92
N MET A 403 -4.51 20.66 1.71
CA MET A 403 -5.73 21.46 1.65
C MET A 403 -5.97 22.24 2.93
N ILE A 404 -5.76 21.63 4.10
CA ILE A 404 -5.93 22.25 5.41
C ILE A 404 -4.91 23.37 5.61
N LEU A 405 -3.64 23.14 5.30
CA LEU A 405 -2.57 24.14 5.45
C LEU A 405 -2.70 25.31 4.47
N THR A 406 -3.27 25.09 3.28
CA THR A 406 -3.47 26.15 2.27
C THR A 406 -4.87 26.76 2.29
N THR A 407 -5.75 26.35 3.20
CA THR A 407 -7.09 26.94 3.34
C THR A 407 -7.16 27.71 4.65
N ASN A 408 -7.16 29.04 4.55
CA ASN A 408 -7.12 29.95 5.68
C ASN A 408 -8.17 29.61 6.77
N LYS A 409 -9.41 29.32 6.37
CA LYS A 409 -10.51 28.94 7.28
C LYS A 409 -10.21 27.71 8.14
N PHE A 410 -9.45 26.74 7.62
CA PHE A 410 -9.06 25.54 8.36
C PHE A 410 -7.77 25.78 9.15
N CYS A 411 -6.78 26.42 8.53
CA CYS A 411 -5.49 26.70 9.16
C CYS A 411 -5.66 27.53 10.45
N ARG A 412 -6.53 28.55 10.47
CA ARG A 412 -6.83 29.37 11.67
C ARG A 412 -7.43 28.60 12.84
N LYS A 413 -7.95 27.38 12.61
CA LYS A 413 -8.48 26.52 13.68
C LYS A 413 -7.40 25.62 14.28
N LEU A 414 -6.21 25.57 13.69
CA LEU A 414 -5.08 24.82 14.20
C LEU A 414 -4.28 25.66 15.19
N THR A 415 -3.76 25.00 16.23
CA THR A 415 -2.72 25.57 17.07
C THR A 415 -1.37 25.43 16.38
N GLU A 416 -0.36 26.19 16.81
CA GLU A 416 1.02 26.00 16.35
C GLU A 416 1.50 24.55 16.54
N ALA A 417 1.14 23.90 17.66
CA ALA A 417 1.48 22.50 17.90
C ALA A 417 0.85 21.56 16.85
N ASN A 418 -0.40 21.81 16.44
CA ASN A 418 -1.06 21.04 15.40
C ASN A 418 -0.39 21.23 14.04
N VAL A 419 -0.05 22.47 13.67
CA VAL A 419 0.67 22.75 12.41
C VAL A 419 2.01 22.04 12.40
N ARG A 420 2.79 22.15 13.49
CA ARG A 420 4.07 21.45 13.63
C ARG A 420 3.91 19.93 13.50
N TYR A 421 2.89 19.36 14.11
CA TYR A 421 2.60 17.92 14.01
C TYR A 421 2.34 17.49 12.56
N ILE A 422 1.44 18.18 11.84
CA ILE A 422 1.12 17.88 10.43
C ILE A 422 2.39 17.99 9.57
N CYS A 423 3.19 19.04 9.80
CA CYS A 423 4.43 19.26 9.07
C CYS A 423 5.44 18.13 9.28
N ASN A 424 5.57 17.63 10.50
CA ASN A 424 6.46 16.50 10.82
C ASN A 424 6.01 15.20 10.16
N GLN A 425 4.69 14.96 10.06
CA GLN A 425 4.17 13.78 9.37
C GLN A 425 4.37 13.86 7.85
N HIS A 426 4.29 15.06 7.29
CA HIS A 426 4.28 15.26 5.84
C HIS A 426 5.30 16.31 5.36
N LEU A 427 6.57 16.09 5.71
CA LEU A 427 7.68 16.99 5.34
C LEU A 427 7.76 17.29 3.83
N HIS A 428 7.40 16.33 2.97
CA HIS A 428 7.37 16.53 1.52
C HIS A 428 6.33 17.58 1.09
N ILE A 429 5.23 17.73 1.83
CA ILE A 429 4.23 18.79 1.61
C ILE A 429 4.79 20.14 2.03
N VAL A 430 5.48 20.21 3.17
CA VAL A 430 6.13 21.43 3.65
C VAL A 430 7.05 21.97 2.55
N ARG A 431 7.90 21.11 1.98
CA ARG A 431 8.77 21.46 0.84
C ARG A 431 7.98 21.91 -0.37
N LYS A 432 6.92 21.19 -0.74
CA LYS A 432 6.06 21.54 -1.88
C LYS A 432 5.42 22.91 -1.70
N ILE A 433 4.88 23.22 -0.52
CA ILE A 433 4.31 24.53 -0.20
C ILE A 433 5.41 25.59 -0.26
N LEU A 434 6.53 25.38 0.42
CA LEU A 434 7.64 26.34 0.48
C LEU A 434 8.31 26.59 -0.87
N ASN A 435 8.31 25.64 -1.81
CA ASN A 435 8.95 25.81 -3.12
C ASN A 435 7.97 26.24 -4.22
N THR A 436 6.66 26.26 -3.94
CA THR A 436 5.64 26.67 -4.92
C THR A 436 5.07 28.03 -4.53
N GLN A 437 5.39 29.09 -5.29
CA GLN A 437 4.97 30.45 -4.96
C GLN A 437 3.46 30.57 -4.72
N SER A 438 2.64 30.01 -5.60
CA SER A 438 1.17 30.04 -5.48
C SER A 438 0.64 29.32 -4.24
N LEU A 439 1.38 28.34 -3.68
CA LEU A 439 0.99 27.70 -2.42
C LEU A 439 1.47 28.51 -1.21
N ARG A 440 2.65 29.14 -1.29
CA ARG A 440 3.16 30.03 -0.22
C ARG A 440 2.21 31.20 0.04
N GLU A 441 1.66 31.78 -1.01
CA GLU A 441 0.73 32.91 -0.94
C GLU A 441 -0.60 32.55 -0.24
N LEU A 442 -0.95 31.26 -0.15
CA LEU A 442 -2.14 30.78 0.53
C LEU A 442 -1.94 30.54 2.04
N VAL A 443 -0.70 30.59 2.52
CA VAL A 443 -0.34 30.32 3.92
C VAL A 443 -0.10 31.63 4.66
N GLU A 444 -0.65 31.76 5.86
CA GLU A 444 -0.47 32.93 6.70
C GLU A 444 1.02 33.11 7.11
N PRO A 445 1.51 34.35 7.28
CA PRO A 445 2.94 34.60 7.55
C PRO A 445 3.51 33.88 8.77
N ALA A 446 2.71 33.72 9.84
CA ALA A 446 3.10 33.02 11.06
C ALA A 446 3.33 31.51 10.82
N ASP A 447 2.41 30.86 10.11
CA ASP A 447 2.52 29.45 9.75
C ASP A 447 3.64 29.22 8.73
N LEU A 448 3.84 30.17 7.81
CA LEU A 448 4.96 30.12 6.86
C LEU A 448 6.33 30.17 7.57
N ALA A 449 6.44 30.90 8.68
CA ALA A 449 7.65 30.92 9.50
C ALA A 449 7.92 29.55 10.16
N ILE A 450 6.88 28.89 10.67
CA ILE A 450 6.96 27.52 11.23
C ILE A 450 7.41 26.54 10.13
N LEU A 451 6.81 26.59 8.94
CA LEU A 451 7.18 25.75 7.81
C LEU A 451 8.67 25.91 7.44
N LYS A 452 9.15 27.16 7.35
CA LYS A 452 10.57 27.46 7.06
C LYS A 452 11.52 26.95 8.14
N ALA A 453 11.12 27.00 9.42
CA ALA A 453 11.90 26.45 10.51
C ALA A 453 12.00 24.93 10.42
N MET A 454 10.92 24.24 10.04
CA MET A 454 10.89 22.79 9.84
C MET A 454 11.76 22.33 8.67
N ASP A 455 11.74 23.03 7.53
CA ASP A 455 12.54 22.64 6.36
C ASP A 455 14.05 22.60 6.66
N ARG A 456 14.53 23.53 7.50
CA ARG A 456 15.93 23.57 7.98
C ARG A 456 16.31 22.38 8.87
N GLN A 457 15.34 21.70 9.47
CA GLN A 457 15.58 20.53 10.32
C GLN A 457 15.57 19.21 9.52
N ILE A 458 15.28 19.26 8.22
CA ILE A 458 15.22 18.05 7.40
C ILE A 458 16.63 17.60 7.04
N ILE A 459 17.18 16.71 7.87
CA ILE A 459 18.41 15.98 7.59
C ILE A 459 18.13 15.04 6.42
N ILE A 460 18.87 15.18 5.31
CA ILE A 460 18.88 14.17 4.25
C ILE A 460 19.36 12.87 4.88
N LYS A 461 18.46 11.88 4.93
CA LYS A 461 18.75 10.62 5.61
C LYS A 461 19.93 9.90 4.93
N PRO A 462 20.82 9.24 5.70
CA PRO A 462 21.99 8.54 5.16
C PRO A 462 21.68 7.57 4.02
N LEU A 463 20.55 6.85 4.11
CA LEU A 463 20.11 5.92 3.05
C LEU A 463 19.91 6.64 1.71
N LEU A 464 19.28 7.81 1.72
CA LEU A 464 18.95 8.56 0.52
C LEU A 464 20.22 8.99 -0.23
N PHE A 465 21.18 9.51 0.53
CA PHE A 465 22.47 9.91 0.01
C PHE A 465 23.28 8.70 -0.50
N GLY A 466 23.31 7.61 0.27
CA GLY A 466 23.98 6.38 -0.11
C GLY A 466 23.42 5.79 -1.40
N ALA A 467 22.10 5.60 -1.47
CA ALA A 467 21.43 5.06 -2.64
C ALA A 467 21.62 5.96 -3.88
N SER A 468 21.52 7.29 -3.73
CA SER A 468 21.77 8.22 -4.83
C SER A 468 23.21 8.16 -5.34
N LYS A 469 24.19 8.14 -4.43
CA LYS A 469 25.61 8.01 -4.79
C LYS A 469 25.87 6.74 -5.60
N GLN A 470 25.30 5.61 -5.17
CA GLN A 470 25.43 4.35 -5.89
C GLN A 470 24.69 4.37 -7.24
N ALA A 471 23.49 4.95 -7.30
CA ALA A 471 22.74 5.09 -8.55
C ALA A 471 23.50 5.95 -9.57
N LYS A 472 24.19 7.02 -9.14
CA LYS A 472 25.06 7.83 -10.02
C LYS A 472 26.19 7.00 -10.62
N GLY A 473 26.75 6.05 -9.87
CA GLY A 473 27.77 5.11 -10.33
C GLY A 473 27.27 3.93 -11.17
N TRP A 474 25.97 3.77 -11.40
CA TRP A 474 25.38 2.60 -12.07
C TRP A 474 25.43 2.68 -13.60
N ASP A 475 25.98 1.69 -14.30
CA ASP A 475 25.86 1.60 -15.76
C ASP A 475 24.51 0.97 -16.14
N LEU A 476 23.66 1.78 -16.79
CA LEU A 476 22.34 1.35 -17.26
C LEU A 476 22.39 0.33 -18.40
N LYS A 477 23.43 0.36 -19.25
CA LYS A 477 23.56 -0.57 -20.37
C LYS A 477 24.05 -1.93 -19.92
N ALA A 478 25.05 -1.94 -19.03
CA ALA A 478 25.59 -3.17 -18.46
C ALA A 478 24.73 -3.74 -17.31
N ASN A 479 23.79 -2.93 -16.80
CA ASN A 479 23.00 -3.18 -15.60
C ASN A 479 23.84 -3.57 -14.37
N LYS A 480 24.96 -2.85 -14.18
CA LYS A 480 25.99 -3.13 -13.18
C LYS A 480 26.68 -1.84 -12.74
N PRO A 481 27.41 -1.79 -11.62
CA PRO A 481 28.24 -0.64 -11.28
C PRO A 481 29.27 -0.35 -12.38
N SER A 482 29.47 0.92 -12.72
CA SER A 482 30.52 1.34 -13.66
C SER A 482 31.91 1.01 -13.10
N GLU A 483 32.86 0.66 -13.97
CA GLU A 483 34.19 0.14 -13.58
C GLU A 483 35.01 1.10 -12.70
N GLY A 484 34.71 2.41 -12.73
CA GLY A 484 35.32 3.44 -11.87
C GLY A 484 34.56 3.74 -10.57
N ALA A 485 33.36 3.17 -10.36
CA ALA A 485 32.50 3.44 -9.21
C ALA A 485 32.62 2.40 -8.08
N LYS A 486 33.56 1.46 -8.17
CA LYS A 486 33.98 0.62 -7.03
C LYS A 486 34.71 1.49 -5.99
N ILE A 487 33.99 2.40 -5.34
CA ILE A 487 34.53 3.27 -4.31
C ILE A 487 34.54 2.49 -2.99
N ASN A 488 35.75 2.13 -2.56
CA ASN A 488 36.18 1.79 -1.20
C ASN A 488 35.04 1.61 -0.19
N VAL A 489 34.70 0.35 0.06
CA VAL A 489 34.17 -0.07 1.36
C VAL A 489 35.22 0.36 2.38
N VAL A 490 34.93 1.44 3.11
CA VAL A 490 35.63 1.73 4.36
C VAL A 490 35.42 0.49 5.22
N THR A 491 36.50 -0.25 5.44
CA THR A 491 36.64 -1.19 6.53
C THR A 491 36.26 -0.48 7.83
N LYS A 492 34.98 -0.51 8.20
CA LYS A 492 34.57 -0.35 9.59
C LYS A 492 34.57 -1.74 10.20
N CYS A 493 35.78 -2.16 10.57
CA CYS A 493 35.97 -3.17 11.60
C CYS A 493 35.40 -2.65 12.92
N SER A 494 34.65 -3.52 13.60
CA SER A 494 34.63 -3.74 15.04
C SER A 494 34.38 -2.54 15.97
N CYS A 495 33.18 -2.49 16.55
CA CYS A 495 32.97 -2.34 18.00
C CYS A 495 31.77 -3.22 18.39
#